data_AF-A0A7W1XSH6-F1
#
_entry.id   AF-A0A7W1XSH6-F1
#
_cell.length_a   1.000
_cell.length_b   1.000
_cell.length_c   1.000
_cell.angle_alpha   90.00
_cell.angle_beta   90.00
_cell.angle_gamma   90.00
#
_symmetry.space_group_name_H-M   'P 1'
#
loop_
_entity.id
_entity.type
_entity.pdbx_description
1 polymer ?
#
loop_
_entity_poly.entity_id
_entity_poly.type
_entity_poly.pdbx_seq_one_letter_code
_entity_poly.pdbx_strand_id
1 'polypeptide(L)'
;MEGFYSNFHLKALAKVELANQVKQSFWLITRCFSFTETSLPPGGVLLCKIGKTAIMLAISNDEEEEALFSRARKNGYLLCKGRVGSMKAEKVISSIETAGIREGMLDGSYRQEHALYHAVLEALRGICRGDIGLGDYNRTVGLTFSIVIGLKDERSVSEENWIAVGLYGTIGAPKKGHEHEVMGLGISHI
;
A
#
# COMPACT_ATOMS: atom_id res chain seq x y z
N MET A 1 52.14 3.22 -11.94
CA MET A 1 50.88 3.99 -11.78
C MET A 1 49.72 3.03 -11.49
N GLU A 2 49.79 2.24 -10.41
CA GLU A 2 48.74 1.24 -10.09
C GLU A 2 48.29 1.25 -8.62
N GLY A 3 48.78 2.20 -7.80
CA GLY A 3 48.51 2.23 -6.36
C GLY A 3 47.33 3.11 -5.90
N PHE A 4 46.71 3.88 -6.80
CA PHE A 4 45.71 4.90 -6.42
C PHE A 4 44.25 4.48 -6.63
N TYR A 5 43.98 3.50 -7.49
CA TYR A 5 42.61 3.05 -7.81
C TYR A 5 42.04 2.03 -6.80
N SER A 6 42.89 1.27 -6.10
CA SER A 6 42.41 0.25 -5.15
C SER A 6 41.87 0.86 -3.84
N ASN A 7 42.46 1.98 -3.38
CA ASN A 7 42.09 2.60 -2.10
C ASN A 7 40.76 3.39 -2.15
N PHE A 8 40.33 3.85 -3.34
CA PHE A 8 39.06 4.58 -3.49
C PHE A 8 37.86 3.63 -3.54
N HIS A 9 38.01 2.46 -4.17
CA HIS A 9 36.94 1.46 -4.26
C HIS A 9 36.65 0.79 -2.90
N LEU A 10 37.70 0.49 -2.12
CA LEU A 10 37.55 -0.06 -0.76
C LEU A 10 36.88 0.92 0.20
N LYS A 11 37.16 2.23 0.09
CA LYS A 11 36.51 3.27 0.91
C LYS A 11 35.05 3.54 0.54
N ALA A 12 34.67 3.35 -0.72
CA ALA A 12 33.29 3.48 -1.18
C ALA A 12 32.43 2.30 -0.71
N LEU A 13 32.94 1.07 -0.81
CA LEU A 13 32.26 -0.14 -0.34
C LEU A 13 32.07 -0.11 1.19
N ALA A 14 33.09 0.30 1.95
CA ALA A 14 32.97 0.45 3.40
C ALA A 14 31.93 1.50 3.84
N LYS A 15 31.70 2.56 3.05
CA LYS A 15 30.66 3.56 3.34
C LYS A 15 29.25 3.05 3.08
N VAL A 16 29.05 2.24 2.03
CA VAL A 16 27.75 1.63 1.71
C VAL A 16 27.40 0.57 2.76
N GLU A 17 28.39 -0.20 3.21
CA GLU A 17 28.22 -1.23 4.23
C GLU A 17 27.91 -0.63 5.62
N LEU A 18 28.57 0.48 5.98
CA LEU A 18 28.24 1.24 7.20
C LEU A 18 26.83 1.87 7.14
N ALA A 19 26.41 2.37 5.97
CA ALA A 19 25.06 2.92 5.79
C ALA A 19 23.96 1.84 5.88
N ASN A 20 24.25 0.62 5.40
CA ASN A 20 23.37 -0.54 5.56
C ASN A 20 23.35 -1.07 7.00
N GLN A 21 24.49 -1.03 7.72
CA GLN A 21 24.56 -1.39 9.14
C GLN A 21 23.82 -0.38 10.03
N VAL A 22 23.85 0.91 9.69
CA VAL A 22 23.07 1.95 10.40
C VAL A 22 21.57 1.82 10.12
N LYS A 23 21.17 1.47 8.89
CA LYS A 23 19.75 1.19 8.55
C LYS A 23 19.21 -0.09 9.22
N GLN A 24 20.01 -1.15 9.30
CA GLN A 24 19.63 -2.36 10.05
C GLN A 24 19.63 -2.12 11.57
N SER A 25 20.55 -1.32 12.08
CA SER A 25 20.58 -0.94 13.51
C SER A 25 19.41 -0.04 13.91
N PHE A 26 18.89 0.80 13.00
CA PHE A 26 17.71 1.63 13.27
C PHE A 26 16.42 0.80 13.41
N TRP A 27 16.35 -0.37 12.77
CA TRP A 27 15.27 -1.35 12.96
C TRP A 27 15.46 -2.22 14.22
N LEU A 28 16.67 -2.35 14.74
CA LEU A 28 16.98 -3.16 15.92
C LEU A 28 16.91 -2.37 17.24
N ILE A 29 17.05 -1.04 17.21
CA ILE A 29 17.07 -0.20 18.42
C ILE A 29 15.68 0.10 19.00
N THR A 30 14.58 -0.17 18.29
CA THR A 30 13.22 -0.06 18.87
C THR A 30 12.84 -1.27 19.74
N ARG A 31 13.77 -2.20 19.99
CA ARG A 31 13.54 -3.43 20.77
C ARG A 31 14.08 -3.32 22.20
N CYS A 32 13.78 -2.22 22.88
CA CYS A 32 13.99 -2.07 24.31
C CYS A 32 12.95 -1.09 24.88
N PHE A 33 11.68 -1.48 24.85
CA PHE A 33 10.72 -0.95 25.81
C PHE A 33 10.03 -2.13 26.47
N SER A 34 10.50 -2.44 27.67
CA SER A 34 9.81 -3.30 28.62
C SER A 34 8.39 -2.79 28.80
N PHE A 35 7.40 -3.55 28.34
CA PHE A 35 6.02 -3.34 28.77
C PHE A 35 5.48 -4.66 29.32
N THR A 36 5.77 -4.83 30.60
CA THR A 36 4.91 -5.56 31.52
C THR A 36 3.52 -4.92 31.54
N GLU A 37 2.50 -5.75 31.75
CA GLU A 37 1.09 -5.41 31.93
C GLU A 37 0.25 -5.17 30.66
N THR A 38 -0.29 -6.30 30.20
CA THR A 38 -1.73 -6.48 29.98
C THR A 38 -2.60 -5.46 30.73
N SER A 39 -3.01 -4.39 30.05
CA SER A 39 -4.25 -3.68 30.35
C SER A 39 -4.90 -3.25 29.04
N LEU A 40 -5.88 -4.04 28.62
CA LEU A 40 -6.81 -3.70 27.54
C LEU A 40 -7.55 -2.41 27.91
N PRO A 41 -7.65 -1.40 27.03
CA PRO A 41 -8.58 -0.29 27.26
C PRO A 41 -10.03 -0.82 27.17
N PRO A 42 -10.92 -0.43 28.10
CA PRO A 42 -12.31 -0.84 28.06
C PRO A 42 -12.97 -0.16 26.85
N GLY A 43 -13.21 -0.94 25.79
CA GLY A 43 -13.84 -0.49 24.54
C GLY A 43 -13.01 -0.65 23.25
N GLY A 44 -11.82 -1.25 23.30
CA GLY A 44 -10.91 -1.28 22.16
C GLY A 44 -10.47 -2.67 21.73
N VAL A 45 -11.17 -3.28 20.77
CA VAL A 45 -10.55 -4.18 19.79
C VAL A 45 -11.24 -3.96 18.45
N LEU A 46 -10.56 -3.35 17.50
CA LEU A 46 -10.73 -3.79 16.13
C LEU A 46 -9.39 -4.35 15.73
N LEU A 47 -9.30 -5.68 15.65
CA LEU A 47 -8.30 -6.38 14.84
C LEU A 47 -8.19 -5.59 13.54
N CYS A 48 -7.08 -4.87 13.34
CA CYS A 48 -6.93 -4.00 12.19
C CYS A 48 -6.57 -4.83 10.96
N LYS A 49 -7.49 -5.67 10.48
CA LYS A 49 -7.27 -6.49 9.27
C LYS A 49 -6.90 -5.59 8.09
N ILE A 50 -5.79 -5.86 7.43
CA ILE A 50 -5.21 -5.01 6.37
C ILE A 50 -6.23 -4.64 5.28
N GLY A 51 -7.02 -5.62 4.80
CA GLY A 51 -8.05 -5.39 3.78
C GLY A 51 -9.22 -4.53 4.26
N LYS A 52 -9.61 -4.66 5.54
CA LYS A 52 -10.65 -3.80 6.13
C LYS A 52 -10.18 -2.35 6.18
N THR A 53 -8.93 -2.13 6.60
CA THR A 53 -8.31 -0.80 6.61
C THR A 53 -8.28 -0.18 5.22
N ALA A 54 -7.88 -0.95 4.20
CA ALA A 54 -7.84 -0.48 2.82
C ALA A 54 -9.23 -0.02 2.34
N ILE A 55 -10.26 -0.84 2.50
CA ILE A 55 -11.62 -0.45 2.10
C ILE A 55 -12.12 0.76 2.88
N MET A 56 -11.95 0.77 4.21
CA MET A 56 -12.39 1.91 5.04
C MET A 56 -11.73 3.22 4.60
N LEU A 57 -10.44 3.20 4.26
CA LEU A 57 -9.75 4.39 3.75
C LEU A 57 -10.23 4.81 2.36
N ALA A 58 -10.57 3.86 1.49
CA ALA A 58 -11.06 4.16 0.14
C ALA A 58 -12.45 4.83 0.15
N ILE A 59 -13.31 4.46 1.11
CA ILE A 59 -14.68 5.01 1.26
C ILE A 59 -14.73 6.27 2.15
N SER A 60 -13.70 6.53 2.96
CA SER A 60 -13.75 7.61 3.93
C SER A 60 -13.81 8.98 3.28
N ASN A 61 -14.55 9.89 3.91
CA ASN A 61 -14.50 11.32 3.62
C ASN A 61 -13.30 11.99 4.32
N ASP A 62 -13.11 13.28 4.07
CA ASP A 62 -11.97 14.05 4.58
C ASP A 62 -11.96 14.15 6.13
N GLU A 63 -13.13 14.12 6.78
CA GLU A 63 -13.24 14.19 8.25
C GLU A 63 -12.82 12.88 8.92
N GLU A 64 -13.20 11.74 8.34
CA GLU A 64 -12.87 10.41 8.83
C GLU A 64 -11.43 9.99 8.51
N GLU A 65 -10.87 10.55 7.44
CA GLU A 65 -9.58 10.15 6.88
C GLU A 65 -8.44 10.28 7.90
N GLU A 66 -8.30 11.45 8.55
CA GLU A 66 -7.21 11.70 9.48
C GLU A 66 -7.25 10.73 10.69
N ALA A 67 -8.45 10.43 11.19
CA ALA A 67 -8.64 9.49 12.29
C ALA A 67 -8.24 8.06 11.87
N LEU A 68 -8.60 7.64 10.65
CA LEU A 68 -8.23 6.32 10.11
C LEU A 68 -6.73 6.22 9.85
N PHE A 69 -6.11 7.23 9.24
CA PHE A 69 -4.66 7.29 9.03
C PHE A 69 -3.90 7.21 10.35
N SER A 70 -4.27 8.05 11.31
CA SER A 70 -3.66 8.08 12.63
C SER A 70 -3.77 6.73 13.35
N ARG A 71 -4.93 6.08 13.30
CA ARG A 71 -5.13 4.76 13.93
C ARG A 71 -4.33 3.67 13.23
N ALA A 72 -4.34 3.62 11.91
CA ALA A 72 -3.66 2.58 11.16
C ALA A 72 -2.13 2.73 11.23
N ARG A 73 -1.60 3.96 11.24
CA ARG A 73 -0.16 4.21 11.46
C ARG A 73 0.29 3.79 12.86
N LYS A 74 -0.53 4.01 13.90
CA LYS A 74 -0.25 3.51 15.27
C LYS A 74 -0.13 1.99 15.33
N ASN A 75 -0.79 1.29 14.40
CA ASN A 75 -0.71 -0.16 14.26
C ASN A 75 0.41 -0.63 13.31
N GLY A 76 1.29 0.28 12.87
CA GLY A 76 2.45 -0.05 12.05
C GLY A 76 2.18 -0.13 10.55
N TYR A 77 1.03 0.37 10.06
CA TYR A 77 0.73 0.37 8.62
C TYR A 77 1.29 1.57 7.89
N LEU A 78 1.84 1.29 6.71
CA LEU A 78 2.13 2.28 5.67
C LEU A 78 0.89 2.44 4.80
N LEU A 79 0.49 3.68 4.53
CA LEU A 79 -0.81 4.01 3.95
C LEU A 79 -0.65 5.09 2.88
N CYS A 80 -1.33 4.92 1.75
CA CYS A 80 -1.51 5.92 0.71
C CYS A 80 -2.98 5.94 0.28
N LYS A 81 -3.51 7.12 -0.03
CA LYS A 81 -4.84 7.31 -0.62
C LYS A 81 -4.72 8.24 -1.81
N GLY A 82 -5.51 8.00 -2.85
CA GLY A 82 -5.54 8.84 -4.04
C GLY A 82 -6.81 8.65 -4.84
N ARG A 83 -6.90 9.37 -5.96
CA ARG A 83 -8.06 9.32 -6.89
C ARG A 83 -7.57 9.15 -8.32
N VAL A 84 -8.32 8.40 -9.12
CA VAL A 84 -8.04 8.17 -10.53
C VAL A 84 -9.33 8.02 -11.33
N GLY A 85 -9.41 8.71 -12.47
CA GLY A 85 -10.49 8.58 -13.45
C GLY A 85 -9.94 8.15 -14.80
N SER A 86 -10.54 7.12 -15.40
CA SER A 86 -10.03 6.54 -16.65
C SER A 86 -11.05 5.68 -17.40
N MET A 87 -10.85 5.59 -18.72
CA MET A 87 -11.43 4.55 -19.59
C MET A 87 -10.41 3.43 -19.89
N LYS A 88 -9.20 3.52 -19.36
CA LYS A 88 -8.10 2.55 -19.56
C LYS A 88 -7.67 1.99 -18.21
N ALA A 89 -7.71 0.67 -18.05
CA ALA A 89 -7.35 -0.01 -16.81
C ALA A 89 -5.86 0.18 -16.49
N GLU A 90 -5.01 0.24 -17.52
CA GLU A 90 -3.56 0.46 -17.39
C GLU A 90 -3.25 1.79 -16.69
N LYS A 91 -4.06 2.82 -16.92
CA LYS A 91 -3.91 4.11 -16.25
C LYS A 91 -4.28 4.04 -14.77
N VAL A 92 -5.24 3.20 -14.40
CA VAL A 92 -5.58 2.95 -12.99
C VAL A 92 -4.38 2.29 -12.30
N ILE A 93 -3.84 1.25 -12.91
CA ILE A 93 -2.66 0.52 -12.41
C ILE A 93 -1.48 1.46 -12.22
N SER A 94 -1.08 2.19 -13.27
CA SER A 94 0.09 3.07 -13.22
C SER A 94 -0.08 4.25 -12.26
N SER A 95 -1.31 4.75 -12.07
CA SER A 95 -1.58 5.81 -11.09
C SER A 95 -1.39 5.33 -9.65
N ILE A 96 -1.81 4.10 -9.34
CA ILE A 96 -1.66 3.50 -8.01
C ILE A 96 -0.19 3.19 -7.74
N GLU A 97 0.51 2.61 -8.72
CA GLU A 97 1.96 2.34 -8.65
C GLU A 97 2.77 3.62 -8.42
N THR A 98 2.52 4.65 -9.23
CA THR A 98 3.18 5.95 -9.09
C THR A 98 2.93 6.55 -7.71
N ALA A 99 1.71 6.44 -7.17
CA ALA A 99 1.41 6.93 -5.83
C ALA A 99 2.18 6.17 -4.75
N GLY A 100 2.23 4.84 -4.82
CA GLY A 100 2.99 4.02 -3.87
C GLY A 100 4.48 4.34 -3.86
N ILE A 101 5.08 4.53 -5.04
CA ILE A 101 6.50 4.92 -5.18
C ILE A 101 6.73 6.34 -4.64
N ARG A 102 5.86 7.30 -5.02
CA ARG A 102 5.98 8.70 -4.60
C ARG A 102 5.89 8.87 -3.09
N GLU A 103 5.01 8.13 -2.42
CA GLU A 103 4.87 8.15 -0.96
C GLU A 103 5.95 7.33 -0.23
N GLY A 104 6.92 6.74 -0.96
CA GLY A 104 8.00 5.94 -0.38
C GLY A 104 7.53 4.62 0.24
N MET A 105 6.33 4.16 -0.12
CA MET A 105 5.80 2.87 0.33
C MET A 105 6.40 1.69 -0.43
N LEU A 106 6.87 1.95 -1.65
CA LEU A 106 7.47 0.98 -2.55
C LEU A 106 8.90 1.40 -2.86
N ASP A 107 9.81 0.44 -2.86
CA ASP A 107 11.24 0.66 -3.15
C ASP A 107 11.58 0.55 -4.65
N GLY A 108 10.57 0.30 -5.50
CA GLY A 108 10.75 0.09 -6.95
C GLY A 108 11.40 -1.26 -7.28
N SER A 109 11.50 -2.18 -6.33
CA SER A 109 11.93 -3.54 -6.62
C SER A 109 10.84 -4.32 -7.34
N TYR A 110 11.26 -5.18 -8.27
CA TYR A 110 10.34 -6.05 -9.01
C TYR A 110 9.41 -6.86 -8.09
N ARG A 111 9.90 -7.28 -6.90
CA ARG A 111 9.10 -8.05 -5.94
C ARG A 111 7.92 -7.24 -5.41
N GLN A 112 8.16 -5.99 -4.99
CA GLN A 112 7.11 -5.12 -4.46
C GLN A 112 6.15 -4.64 -5.56
N GLU A 113 6.68 -4.28 -6.73
CA GLU A 113 5.88 -3.88 -7.89
C GLU A 113 4.99 -5.02 -8.37
N HIS A 114 5.51 -6.25 -8.43
CA HIS A 114 4.75 -7.42 -8.82
C HIS A 114 3.64 -7.77 -7.82
N ALA A 115 3.93 -7.68 -6.52
CA ALA A 115 2.92 -7.87 -5.47
C ALA A 115 1.80 -6.81 -5.56
N LEU A 116 2.17 -5.53 -5.74
CA LEU A 116 1.19 -4.47 -5.95
C LEU A 116 0.37 -4.72 -7.22
N TYR A 117 1.01 -5.04 -8.33
CA TYR A 117 0.36 -5.29 -9.61
C TYR A 117 -0.73 -6.36 -9.48
N HIS A 118 -0.43 -7.49 -8.82
CA HIS A 118 -1.41 -8.54 -8.57
C HIS A 118 -2.54 -8.08 -7.65
N ALA A 119 -2.24 -7.33 -6.58
CA ALA A 119 -3.27 -6.77 -5.72
C ALA A 119 -4.20 -5.78 -6.47
N VAL A 120 -3.64 -4.93 -7.33
CA VAL A 120 -4.45 -4.00 -8.15
C VAL A 120 -5.29 -4.76 -9.17
N LEU A 121 -4.75 -5.78 -9.83
CA LEU A 121 -5.52 -6.61 -10.77
C LEU A 121 -6.70 -7.30 -10.10
N GLU A 122 -6.51 -7.85 -8.90
CA GLU A 122 -7.60 -8.45 -8.13
C GLU A 122 -8.66 -7.43 -7.75
N ALA A 123 -8.26 -6.24 -7.28
CA ALA A 123 -9.19 -5.17 -6.99
C ALA A 123 -9.96 -4.72 -8.25
N LEU A 124 -9.29 -4.61 -9.39
CA LEU A 124 -9.91 -4.26 -10.69
C LEU A 124 -10.92 -5.30 -11.16
N ARG A 125 -10.70 -6.59 -10.89
CA ARG A 125 -11.71 -7.63 -11.15
C ARG A 125 -12.97 -7.40 -10.33
N GLY A 126 -12.83 -6.94 -9.08
CA GLY A 126 -13.97 -6.52 -8.25
C GLY A 126 -14.75 -5.35 -8.86
N ILE A 127 -14.04 -4.36 -9.41
CA ILE A 127 -14.63 -3.21 -10.10
C ILE A 127 -15.36 -3.62 -11.40
N CYS A 128 -14.72 -4.44 -12.22
CA CYS A 128 -15.25 -4.83 -13.53
C CYS A 128 -16.30 -5.95 -13.44
N ARG A 129 -16.28 -6.75 -12.36
CA ARG A 129 -17.14 -7.92 -12.10
C ARG A 129 -17.09 -8.94 -13.24
N GLY A 130 -15.88 -9.22 -13.72
CA GLY A 130 -15.62 -10.09 -14.87
C GLY A 130 -14.33 -9.70 -15.57
N ASP A 131 -14.35 -9.65 -16.89
CA ASP A 131 -13.21 -9.25 -17.71
C ASP A 131 -12.75 -7.83 -17.36
N ILE A 132 -11.43 -7.67 -17.25
CA ILE A 132 -10.82 -6.36 -17.00
C ILE A 132 -10.84 -5.58 -18.31
N GLY A 133 -11.84 -4.74 -18.47
CA GLY A 133 -11.95 -3.80 -19.57
C GLY A 133 -12.88 -2.65 -19.20
N LEU A 134 -12.54 -1.45 -19.66
CA LEU A 134 -13.29 -0.23 -19.37
C LEU A 134 -13.78 0.39 -20.68
N GLY A 135 -12.89 1.04 -21.42
CA GLY A 135 -13.16 1.69 -22.69
C GLY A 135 -13.64 0.72 -23.77
N ASP A 136 -13.13 -0.51 -23.76
CA ASP A 136 -13.54 -1.57 -24.69
C ASP A 136 -15.03 -1.94 -24.56
N TYR A 137 -15.61 -1.71 -23.37
CA TYR A 137 -17.03 -1.91 -23.10
C TYR A 137 -17.81 -0.58 -23.02
N ASN A 138 -17.22 0.50 -23.50
CA ASN A 138 -17.76 1.86 -23.45
C ASN A 138 -18.11 2.30 -22.01
N ARG A 139 -17.20 2.04 -21.07
CA ARG A 139 -17.33 2.41 -19.66
C ARG A 139 -16.17 3.30 -19.20
N THR A 140 -16.47 4.19 -18.28
CA THR A 140 -15.47 4.98 -17.55
C THR A 140 -15.58 4.70 -16.07
N VAL A 141 -14.48 4.87 -15.35
CA VAL A 141 -14.47 4.81 -13.89
C VAL A 141 -13.98 6.13 -13.29
N GLY A 142 -14.49 6.44 -12.11
CA GLY A 142 -13.95 7.46 -11.21
C GLY A 142 -13.76 6.82 -9.84
N LEU A 143 -12.52 6.50 -9.48
CA LEU A 143 -12.18 5.70 -8.31
C LEU A 143 -11.34 6.49 -7.33
N THR A 144 -11.65 6.36 -6.05
CA THR A 144 -10.71 6.54 -4.95
C THR A 144 -10.00 5.21 -4.71
N PHE A 145 -8.69 5.26 -4.53
CA PHE A 145 -7.90 4.09 -4.18
C PHE A 145 -7.19 4.31 -2.84
N SER A 146 -6.90 3.20 -2.17
CA SER A 146 -6.03 3.16 -1.00
C SER A 146 -5.03 2.02 -1.14
N ILE A 147 -3.82 2.22 -0.62
CA ILE A 147 -2.77 1.21 -0.51
C ILE A 147 -2.44 1.09 0.96
N VAL A 148 -2.42 -0.13 1.47
CA VAL A 148 -2.03 -0.45 2.85
C VAL A 148 -0.96 -1.52 2.82
N ILE A 149 0.18 -1.27 3.46
CA ILE A 149 1.26 -2.25 3.61
C ILE A 149 1.52 -2.48 5.10
N GLY A 150 1.65 -3.75 5.48
CA GLY A 150 2.06 -4.17 6.83
C GLY A 150 1.70 -5.61 7.13
N LEU A 151 1.74 -5.98 8.41
CA LEU A 151 1.37 -7.33 8.84
C LEU A 151 -0.12 -7.60 8.62
N LYS A 152 -0.46 -8.83 8.25
CA LYS A 152 -1.87 -9.24 8.05
C LYS A 152 -2.67 -9.26 9.35
N ASP A 153 -2.03 -9.68 10.43
CA ASP A 153 -2.58 -9.77 11.79
C ASP A 153 -1.43 -9.62 12.82
N GLU A 154 -1.73 -9.13 14.02
CA GLU A 154 -0.80 -8.92 15.14
C GLU A 154 -0.08 -10.21 15.56
N ARG A 155 -0.70 -11.37 15.29
CA ARG A 155 -0.14 -12.70 15.59
C ARG A 155 0.90 -13.17 14.56
N SER A 156 1.05 -12.44 13.45
CA SER A 156 1.82 -12.87 12.28
C SER A 156 3.20 -12.19 12.23
N VAL A 157 3.81 -11.92 13.38
CA VAL A 157 5.07 -11.17 13.49
C VAL A 157 6.24 -11.86 12.76
N SER A 158 6.13 -13.17 12.50
CA SER A 158 7.10 -13.94 11.71
C SER A 158 6.79 -14.01 10.22
N GLU A 159 5.62 -13.53 9.78
CA GLU A 159 5.23 -13.53 8.36
C GLU A 159 5.80 -12.31 7.63
N GLU A 160 6.01 -12.47 6.33
CA GLU A 160 6.33 -11.36 5.44
C GLU A 160 5.18 -10.35 5.41
N ASN A 161 5.50 -9.10 5.07
CA ASN A 161 4.48 -8.06 4.97
C ASN A 161 3.45 -8.41 3.89
N TRP A 162 2.29 -7.79 3.99
CA TRP A 162 1.21 -7.91 3.02
C TRP A 162 0.91 -6.54 2.45
N ILE A 163 0.38 -6.52 1.23
CA ILE A 163 -0.15 -5.34 0.58
C ILE A 163 -1.64 -5.53 0.30
N ALA A 164 -2.44 -4.53 0.64
CA ALA A 164 -3.86 -4.47 0.31
C ALA A 164 -4.16 -3.21 -0.49
N VAL A 165 -4.91 -3.38 -1.58
CA VAL A 165 -5.38 -2.28 -2.42
C VAL A 165 -6.90 -2.24 -2.38
N GLY A 166 -7.44 -1.14 -1.86
CA GLY A 166 -8.88 -0.86 -1.87
C GLY A 166 -9.23 0.08 -3.01
N LEU A 167 -10.25 -0.25 -3.79
CA LEU A 167 -10.83 0.61 -4.82
C LEU A 167 -12.30 0.85 -4.50
N TYR A 168 -12.73 2.10 -4.59
CA TYR A 168 -14.13 2.48 -4.43
C TYR A 168 -14.45 3.70 -5.28
N GLY A 169 -15.64 3.73 -5.88
CA GLY A 169 -16.11 4.89 -6.62
C GLY A 169 -17.20 4.48 -7.60
N THR A 170 -17.21 5.08 -8.78
CA THR A 170 -18.26 4.85 -9.77
C THR A 170 -17.73 4.22 -11.05
N ILE A 171 -18.58 3.39 -11.68
CA ILE A 171 -18.42 2.90 -13.05
C ILE A 171 -19.70 3.19 -13.82
N GLY A 172 -19.58 3.56 -15.08
CA GLY A 172 -20.75 3.89 -15.89
C GLY A 172 -20.44 4.14 -17.35
N ALA A 173 -21.47 4.45 -18.12
CA ALA A 173 -21.29 5.00 -19.45
C ALA A 173 -20.48 6.31 -19.39
N PRO A 174 -19.79 6.75 -20.45
CA PRO A 174 -19.08 8.03 -20.51
C PRO A 174 -20.05 9.22 -20.62
N LYS A 175 -21.04 9.26 -19.72
CA LYS A 175 -22.09 10.27 -19.60
C LYS A 175 -22.40 10.45 -18.12
N LYS A 176 -22.22 11.67 -17.61
CA LYS A 176 -22.46 12.00 -16.20
C LYS A 176 -23.87 11.60 -15.76
N GLY A 177 -23.98 10.96 -14.59
CA GLY A 177 -25.25 10.49 -14.04
C GLY A 177 -25.73 9.13 -14.56
N HIS A 178 -25.01 8.49 -15.50
CA HIS A 178 -25.24 7.11 -15.92
C HIS A 178 -24.20 6.17 -15.31
N GLU A 179 -23.97 6.33 -14.01
CA GLU A 179 -22.94 5.66 -13.24
C GLU A 179 -23.55 5.05 -11.96
N HIS A 180 -22.95 3.98 -11.48
CA HIS A 180 -23.31 3.36 -10.21
C HIS A 180 -22.05 3.03 -9.42
N GLU A 181 -22.22 2.82 -8.12
CA GLU A 181 -21.12 2.53 -7.22
C GLU A 181 -20.54 1.14 -7.47
N VAL A 182 -19.23 1.02 -7.25
CA VAL A 182 -18.45 -0.20 -7.31
C VAL A 182 -17.35 -0.18 -6.27
N MET A 183 -16.96 -1.38 -5.85
CA MET A 183 -15.82 -1.57 -4.96
C MET A 183 -15.00 -2.79 -5.38
N GLY A 184 -13.72 -2.74 -5.05
CA GLY A 184 -12.78 -3.83 -5.27
C GLY A 184 -11.75 -3.88 -4.17
N LEU A 185 -11.31 -5.08 -3.82
CA LEU A 185 -10.23 -5.33 -2.88
C LEU A 185 -9.29 -6.36 -3.48
N GLY A 186 -8.00 -6.11 -3.40
CA GLY A 186 -7.00 -7.12 -3.70
C GLY A 186 -5.95 -7.17 -2.61
N ILE A 187 -5.45 -8.36 -2.32
CA ILE A 187 -4.50 -8.61 -1.23
C ILE A 187 -3.41 -9.56 -1.73
N SER A 188 -2.14 -9.16 -1.58
CA SER A 188 -0.99 -10.00 -1.91
C SER A 188 0.03 -9.99 -0.78
N HIS A 189 0.84 -11.04 -0.71
CA HIS A 189 2.07 -11.05 0.07
C HIS A 189 3.15 -10.24 -0.65
N ILE A 190 4.08 -9.63 0.10
CA ILE A 190 5.17 -8.77 -0.42
C ILE A 190 6.54 -9.25 -0.02
#